data_AF-A0ABD2YHM7-F1
#
_entry.id   AF-A0ABD2YHM7-F1
#
_cell.length_a   1.000
_cell.length_b   1.000
_cell.length_c   1.000
_cell.angle_alpha   90.00
_cell.angle_beta   90.00
_cell.angle_gamma   90.00
#
_symmetry.space_group_name_H-M   'P 1'
#
loop_
_entity.id
_entity.type
_entity.pdbx_description
1 polymer ?
#
loop_
_entity_poly.entity_id
_entity_poly.type
_entity_poly.pdbx_seq_one_letter_code
_entity_poly.pdbx_strand_id
1 'polypeptide(L)'
;MPMWEQGYQEVRYRNIVDVRDVAEALLLIYERPEAEGRYICTSHFAMTKDLVEILSKKYPNYKYPERFIEVKDSIGDALSSEKLRRLGWRYRPLEETLVDSVESYKQAGLLD
;
A
#
# COMPACT_ATOMS: atom_id res chain seq x y z
N MET A 1 14.85 25.92 4.03
CA MET A 1 14.52 24.78 3.16
C MET A 1 13.70 23.78 3.96
N PRO A 2 12.48 23.43 3.53
CA PRO A 2 11.74 22.32 4.09
C PRO A 2 12.58 21.03 4.23
N MET A 3 12.26 20.20 5.22
CA MET A 3 13.01 18.97 5.50
C MET A 3 13.04 17.99 4.32
N TRP A 4 11.98 17.96 3.49
CA TRP A 4 11.92 17.13 2.30
C TRP A 4 12.89 17.58 1.19
N GLU A 5 13.27 18.86 1.15
CA GLU A 5 14.35 19.36 0.26
C GLU A 5 15.75 18.98 0.76
N GLN A 6 15.85 18.52 2.02
CA GLN A 6 17.08 18.07 2.64
C GLN A 6 17.20 16.52 2.67
N GLY A 7 16.31 15.83 1.93
CA GLY A 7 16.32 14.36 1.81
C GLY A 7 15.75 13.61 3.01
N TYR A 8 15.08 14.30 3.94
CA TYR A 8 14.39 13.65 5.05
C TYR A 8 12.99 13.20 4.66
N GLN A 9 12.68 11.95 4.96
CA GLN A 9 11.36 11.37 4.81
C GLN A 9 10.76 11.03 6.18
N GLU A 10 9.52 11.45 6.41
CA GLU A 10 8.79 11.05 7.61
C GLU A 10 8.39 9.58 7.52
N VAL A 11 8.64 8.86 8.61
CA VAL A 11 8.18 7.48 8.80
C VAL A 11 6.70 7.52 9.15
N ARG A 12 5.89 6.84 8.33
CA ARG A 12 4.46 6.69 8.56
C ARG A 12 4.08 5.24 8.27
N TYR A 13 3.11 4.73 9.02
CA TYR A 13 2.46 3.47 8.67
C TYR A 13 1.26 3.73 7.76
N ARG A 14 1.07 2.84 6.79
CA ARG A 14 -0.02 2.91 5.80
C ARG A 14 -0.74 1.57 5.71
N ASN A 15 -2.06 1.64 5.67
CA ASN A 15 -2.90 0.55 5.20
C ASN A 15 -2.96 0.64 3.68
N ILE A 16 -2.67 -0.46 2.98
CA ILE A 16 -2.53 -0.52 1.52
C ILE A 16 -3.39 -1.66 1.01
N VAL A 17 -4.00 -1.46 -0.16
CA VAL A 17 -4.71 -2.50 -0.92
C VAL A 17 -4.53 -2.28 -2.41
N ASP A 18 -4.39 -3.36 -3.17
CA ASP A 18 -4.37 -3.31 -4.63
C ASP A 18 -5.75 -2.90 -5.14
N VAL A 19 -5.80 -2.01 -6.14
CA VAL A 19 -7.07 -1.56 -6.72
C VAL A 19 -7.88 -2.71 -7.34
N ARG A 20 -7.22 -3.76 -7.85
CA ARG A 20 -7.87 -4.96 -8.38
C ARG A 20 -8.47 -5.78 -7.24
N ASP A 21 -7.76 -5.91 -6.12
CA ASP A 21 -8.27 -6.62 -4.94
C ASP A 21 -9.51 -5.93 -4.35
N VAL A 22 -9.59 -4.58 -4.43
CA VAL A 22 -10.80 -3.82 -4.06
C VAL A 22 -11.97 -4.14 -4.99
N ALA A 23 -11.74 -4.18 -6.31
CA ALA A 23 -12.78 -4.52 -7.27
C ALA A 23 -13.30 -5.96 -7.05
N GLU A 24 -12.39 -6.91 -6.83
CA GLU A 24 -12.71 -8.30 -6.49
C GLU A 24 -13.47 -8.40 -5.15
N ALA A 25 -13.11 -7.60 -4.14
CA ALA A 25 -13.83 -7.54 -2.87
C ALA A 25 -15.27 -7.04 -3.04
N LEU A 26 -15.47 -5.98 -3.85
CA LEU A 26 -16.78 -5.42 -4.13
C LEU A 26 -17.69 -6.46 -4.83
N LEU A 27 -17.15 -7.16 -5.83
CA LEU A 27 -17.87 -8.23 -6.50
C LEU A 27 -18.21 -9.37 -5.53
N LEU A 28 -17.25 -9.81 -4.72
CA LEU A 28 -17.46 -10.86 -3.73
C LEU A 28 -18.57 -10.50 -2.72
N ILE A 29 -18.56 -9.28 -2.19
CA ILE A 29 -19.60 -8.83 -1.25
C ILE A 29 -20.98 -8.80 -1.94
N TYR A 30 -21.03 -8.36 -3.20
CA TYR A 30 -22.27 -8.34 -3.97
C TYR A 30 -22.85 -9.75 -4.22
N GLU A 31 -21.99 -10.73 -4.48
CA GLU A 31 -22.40 -12.10 -4.81
C GLU A 31 -22.74 -12.98 -3.61
N ARG A 32 -22.31 -12.61 -2.39
CA ARG A 32 -22.46 -13.42 -1.18
C ARG A 32 -23.73 -13.03 -0.41
N PRO A 33 -24.78 -13.87 -0.37
CA PRO A 33 -26.00 -13.55 0.35
C PRO A 33 -25.80 -13.35 1.85
N GLU A 34 -24.77 -13.97 2.42
CA GLU A 34 -24.39 -13.82 3.83
C GLU A 34 -23.63 -12.52 4.13
N ALA A 35 -23.29 -11.71 3.12
CA ALA A 35 -22.58 -10.46 3.33
C ALA A 35 -23.51 -9.39 3.93
N GLU A 36 -23.05 -8.72 4.99
CA GLU A 36 -23.86 -7.72 5.70
C GLU A 36 -23.03 -6.57 6.28
N GLY A 37 -23.63 -5.38 6.38
CA GLY A 37 -23.03 -4.23 7.02
C GLY A 37 -21.74 -3.75 6.36
N ARG A 38 -20.73 -3.42 7.17
CA ARG A 38 -19.45 -2.83 6.71
C ARG A 38 -18.35 -3.89 6.64
N TYR A 39 -17.46 -3.71 5.66
CA TYR A 39 -16.23 -4.48 5.46
C TYR A 39 -15.05 -3.52 5.32
N ILE A 40 -13.98 -3.77 6.08
CA ILE A 40 -12.69 -3.12 5.85
C ILE A 40 -11.99 -3.88 4.73
N CYS A 41 -11.44 -3.15 3.76
CA CYS A 41 -10.71 -3.69 2.62
C CYS A 41 -9.29 -3.11 2.60
N THR A 42 -8.42 -3.69 3.44
CA THR A 42 -6.96 -3.49 3.44
C THR A 42 -6.25 -4.84 3.30
N SER A 43 -5.13 -4.91 2.61
CA SER A 43 -4.34 -6.15 2.47
C SER A 43 -3.04 -6.13 3.24
N HIS A 44 -2.38 -4.96 3.30
CA HIS A 44 -1.07 -4.80 3.92
C HIS A 44 -1.05 -3.61 4.87
N PHE A 45 -0.26 -3.74 5.93
CA PHE A 45 0.09 -2.66 6.84
C PHE A 45 1.61 -2.50 6.79
N ALA A 46 2.09 -1.40 6.20
CA ALA A 46 3.50 -1.21 5.87
C ALA A 46 4.00 0.15 6.32
N MET A 47 5.25 0.19 6.76
CA MET A 47 5.96 1.42 7.07
C MET A 47 6.55 2.02 5.79
N THR A 48 6.70 3.35 5.73
CA THR A 48 7.42 4.02 4.64
C THR A 48 8.77 3.37 4.31
N LYS A 49 9.52 2.92 5.33
CA LYS A 49 10.82 2.25 5.15
C LYS A 49 10.69 0.93 4.38
N ASP A 50 9.68 0.12 4.70
CA ASP A 50 9.43 -1.17 4.02
C ASP A 50 9.12 -0.94 2.54
N LEU A 51 8.33 0.09 2.22
CA LEU A 51 8.01 0.45 0.84
C LEU A 51 9.26 0.88 0.07
N VAL A 52 10.10 1.72 0.68
CA VAL A 52 11.37 2.17 0.09
C VAL A 52 12.32 1.00 -0.12
N GLU A 53 12.39 0.05 0.81
CA GLU A 53 13.24 -1.14 0.67
C GLU A 53 12.83 -2.00 -0.53
N ILE A 54 11.53 -2.29 -0.69
CA ILE A 54 11.02 -3.05 -1.83
C ILE A 54 11.32 -2.31 -3.14
N LEU A 55 10.99 -1.02 -3.20
CA LEU A 55 11.15 -0.22 -4.41
C LEU A 55 12.62 -0.05 -4.80
N SER A 56 13.51 0.25 -3.85
CA SER A 56 14.94 0.44 -4.13
C SER A 56 15.64 -0.82 -4.60
N LYS A 57 15.21 -2.00 -4.15
CA LYS A 57 15.70 -3.28 -4.67
C LYS A 57 15.28 -3.53 -6.12
N LYS A 58 14.05 -3.17 -6.48
CA LYS A 58 13.50 -3.40 -7.84
C LYS A 58 13.89 -2.32 -8.84
N TYR A 59 14.02 -1.09 -8.38
CA TYR A 59 14.22 0.09 -9.21
C TYR A 59 15.38 0.97 -8.68
N PRO A 60 16.61 0.43 -8.61
CA PRO A 60 17.74 1.10 -7.95
C PRO A 60 18.16 2.43 -8.60
N ASN A 61 17.68 2.72 -9.82
CA ASN A 61 18.06 3.92 -10.57
C ASN A 61 17.28 5.18 -10.15
N TYR A 62 16.27 5.07 -9.28
CA TYR A 62 15.58 6.24 -8.72
C TYR A 62 16.30 6.80 -7.49
N LYS A 63 16.00 8.05 -7.18
CA LYS A 63 16.43 8.69 -5.93
C LYS A 63 15.50 8.26 -4.80
N TYR A 64 16.07 7.67 -3.76
CA TYR A 64 15.36 7.27 -2.55
C TYR A 64 15.79 8.13 -1.35
N PRO A 65 14.92 8.33 -0.36
CA PRO A 65 15.32 8.97 0.89
C PRO A 65 16.38 8.16 1.64
N GLU A 66 17.46 8.81 2.05
CA GLU A 66 18.52 8.19 2.87
C GLU A 66 18.24 8.36 4.37
N ARG A 67 17.46 9.38 4.75
CA ARG A 67 17.21 9.75 6.14
C ARG A 67 15.73 9.67 6.45
N PHE A 68 15.42 8.97 7.53
CA PHE A 68 14.06 8.76 7.99
C PHE A 68 13.88 9.36 9.38
N ILE A 69 12.80 10.11 9.57
CA ILE A 69 12.47 10.73 10.86
C ILE A 69 11.18 10.13 11.39
N GLU A 70 11.23 9.65 12.63
CA GLU A 70 10.06 9.20 13.36
C GLU A 70 9.26 10.42 13.84
N VAL A 71 7.96 10.40 13.58
CA VAL A 71 7.03 11.42 14.06
C VAL A 71 6.12 10.82 15.14
N LYS A 72 5.68 11.66 16.08
CA LYS A 72 4.96 11.24 17.28
C LYS A 72 3.63 10.51 16.99
N ASP A 73 3.05 10.76 15.81
CA ASP A 73 1.84 10.12 15.28
C ASP A 73 2.14 9.21 14.06
N SER A 74 3.34 8.65 14.01
CA SER A 74 3.77 7.80 12.89
C SER A 74 2.99 6.48 12.84
N ILE A 75 2.63 5.94 14.02
CA ILE A 75 1.92 4.66 14.19
C ILE A 75 0.43 4.87 13.90
N GLY A 76 0.01 4.56 12.68
CA GLY A 76 -1.40 4.33 12.40
C GLY A 76 -1.85 2.98 12.95
N ASP A 77 -3.15 2.78 13.15
CA ASP A 77 -3.67 1.47 13.53
C ASP A 77 -3.67 0.52 12.32
N ALA A 78 -3.17 -0.69 12.53
CA ALA A 78 -3.31 -1.79 11.57
C ALA A 78 -4.79 -2.17 11.50
N LEU A 79 -5.41 -1.96 10.34
CA LEU A 79 -6.82 -2.31 10.16
C LEU A 79 -6.95 -3.80 9.81
N SER A 80 -8.05 -4.41 10.27
CA SER A 80 -8.31 -5.82 10.01
C SER A 80 -9.38 -6.02 8.94
N SER A 81 -9.02 -6.74 7.88
CA SER A 81 -9.94 -7.23 6.86
C SER A 81 -10.43 -8.65 7.15
N GLU A 82 -10.32 -9.14 8.39
CA GLU A 82 -10.65 -10.52 8.73
C GLU A 82 -12.09 -10.89 8.34
N LYS A 83 -13.05 -9.99 8.58
CA LYS A 83 -14.45 -10.20 8.17
C LYS A 83 -14.58 -10.43 6.66
N LEU A 84 -13.83 -9.67 5.85
CA LEU A 84 -13.82 -9.81 4.39
C LEU A 84 -13.12 -11.12 3.97
N ARG A 85 -12.01 -11.48 4.63
CA ARG A 85 -11.29 -12.74 4.39
C ARG A 85 -12.13 -13.96 4.72
N ARG A 86 -13.00 -13.90 5.74
CA ARG A 86 -13.95 -14.97 6.08
C ARG A 86 -14.96 -15.25 4.96
N LEU A 87 -15.23 -14.28 4.07
CA LEU A 87 -16.03 -14.50 2.84
C LEU A 87 -15.24 -15.17 1.70
N GLY A 88 -13.95 -15.46 1.91
CA GLY A 88 -13.08 -16.04 0.90
C GLY A 88 -12.24 -15.02 0.12
N TRP A 89 -12.26 -13.74 0.50
CA TRP A 89 -11.41 -12.73 -0.12
C TRP A 89 -9.93 -13.04 0.06
N ARG A 90 -9.18 -12.89 -1.03
CA ARG A 90 -7.73 -13.04 -1.12
C ARG A 90 -7.17 -11.77 -1.74
N TYR A 91 -5.91 -11.50 -1.48
CA TYR A 91 -5.25 -10.30 -1.95
C TYR A 91 -3.84 -10.61 -2.45
N ARG A 92 -3.34 -9.76 -3.32
CA ARG A 92 -2.03 -9.88 -3.96
C ARG A 92 -0.89 -9.50 -3.01
N PRO A 93 0.34 -10.01 -3.23
CA PRO A 93 1.51 -9.58 -2.47
C PRO A 93 1.77 -8.07 -2.63
N LEU A 94 2.28 -7.43 -1.57
CA LEU A 94 2.57 -5.99 -1.58
C LEU A 94 3.55 -5.60 -2.69
N GLU A 95 4.56 -6.43 -2.92
CA GLU A 95 5.57 -6.21 -3.96
C GLU A 95 4.94 -6.14 -5.36
N GLU A 96 3.99 -7.02 -5.68
CA GLU A 96 3.27 -7.02 -6.97
C GLU A 96 2.50 -5.71 -7.14
N THR A 97 1.74 -5.28 -6.12
CA THR A 97 1.00 -4.01 -6.15
C THR A 97 1.91 -2.80 -6.37
N LEU A 98 3.09 -2.77 -5.72
CA LEU A 98 4.04 -1.66 -5.86
C LEU A 98 4.69 -1.65 -7.24
N VAL A 99 5.12 -2.81 -7.75
CA VAL A 99 5.74 -2.96 -9.07
C VAL A 99 4.75 -2.57 -10.16
N ASP A 100 3.52 -3.08 -10.12
CA ASP A 100 2.49 -2.77 -11.10
C ASP A 100 2.16 -1.27 -11.12
N SER A 101 2.18 -0.61 -9.95
CA SER A 101 1.98 0.84 -9.85
C SER A 101 3.10 1.63 -10.53
N VAL A 102 4.37 1.23 -10.33
CA VAL A 102 5.53 1.86 -10.98
C VAL A 102 5.47 1.69 -12.50
N GLU A 103 5.18 0.48 -12.98
CA GLU A 103 5.09 0.22 -14.42
C GLU A 103 3.91 0.94 -15.07
N SER A 104 2.76 1.03 -14.38
CA SER A 104 1.62 1.84 -14.83
C SER A 104 1.99 3.31 -15.00
N TYR A 105 2.71 3.90 -14.04
CA TYR A 105 3.16 5.29 -14.14
C TYR A 105 4.19 5.53 -15.25
N LYS A 106 5.10 4.57 -15.49
CA LYS A 106 6.00 4.64 -16.65
C LYS A 106 5.25 4.61 -17.97
N GLN A 107 4.30 3.68 -18.12
CA GLN A 107 3.47 3.57 -19.33
C GLN A 107 2.64 4.84 -19.57
N ALA A 108 2.20 5.50 -18.50
CA ALA A 108 1.48 6.76 -18.56
C ALA A 108 2.39 7.98 -18.81
N GLY A 109 3.72 7.82 -18.84
CA GLY A 109 4.68 8.92 -18.97
C GLY A 109 4.71 9.84 -17.75
N LEU A 110 4.29 9.36 -16.59
CA LEU A 110 4.29 10.09 -15.30
C LEU A 110 5.55 9.83 -14.49
N LEU A 111 6.32 8.81 -14.87
CA LEU A 111 7.57 8.40 -14.26
C LEU A 111 8.54 7.97 -15.36
N ASP A 112 9.77 8.48 -15.32
CA ASP A 112 10.84 8.14 -16.27
C ASP A 112 11.46 6.77 -15.99
#